data_AF-A0A3A8L476-F1
#
_entry.id   AF-A0A3A8L476-F1
#
_cell.length_a   1.000
_cell.length_b   1.000
_cell.length_c   1.000
_cell.angle_alpha   90.00
_cell.angle_beta   90.00
_cell.angle_gamma   90.00
#
_symmetry.space_group_name_H-M   'P 1'
#
loop_
_entity.id
_entity.type
_entity.pdbx_description
1 polymer ?
#
loop_
_entity_poly.entity_id
_entity_poly.type
_entity_poly.pdbx_seq_one_letter_code
_entity_poly.pdbx_strand_id
1 'polypeptide(L)'
;MEAWRGVSLFVLMLSGGFGVGCGPEAGWEAEVPGGTSVAVQEASLGSGGAQPCGRSPLSVGDLQPGMEGSSPESLVPVGVQLFYAADDGASGRELWVTDGNERDSRRVTDLRPGPAGSTPRFLTRVGGRLFFVADDGAHGPELWRTDGTSQGTVLVADIRPGAAGSAPDNLTVVGARLYFTADDGVRGRELWSTDGTAKGTQLTQEFAPGPASLFLDDLTEWNGRLALVAYGDMSVTLWVTEGGTGTAKVFFRGPAQTVLFALTPVGLDRLFFLVDGGLGEADLWVSWGLPLLTFPLRHFPGDYPSELTPMGNAVYFMAGAEGFFGEPGDHRFGGELWKSDGTLLGTRRVKDVNPGPAGSLPSGLTALDGRLYFAADDGVHGRELWSTDGTSQGTVLVQDLEPGPVGSTPTALAATDGWLFLSAATAERGREAWYSDGTPGRVQSLRDIAPAELGSNPRGFVRSGGYVFFVATHPDQGEEPWALPFLLMGRCGQGAG
;
A
#
# COMPACT_ATOMS: atom_id res chain seq x y z
N MET A 1 32.85 -31.62 44.46
CA MET A 1 32.26 -32.78 43.76
C MET A 1 30.91 -33.02 44.40
N GLU A 2 29.73 -32.81 43.83
CA GLU A 2 29.18 -32.30 42.55
C GLU A 2 27.79 -31.71 42.95
N ALA A 3 27.40 -30.50 42.53
CA ALA A 3 26.43 -30.21 41.45
C ALA A 3 25.06 -30.93 41.65
N TRP A 4 23.86 -30.35 41.70
CA TRP A 4 23.22 -29.18 41.06
C TRP A 4 22.05 -28.66 41.92
N ARG A 5 21.72 -27.37 41.82
CA ARG A 5 20.55 -26.73 42.46
C ARG A 5 19.35 -26.69 41.50
N GLY A 6 18.19 -27.16 41.99
CA GLY A 6 16.89 -27.09 41.32
C GLY A 6 16.04 -25.90 41.76
N VAL A 7 15.18 -25.48 40.84
CA VAL A 7 14.17 -24.41 40.93
C VAL A 7 12.84 -25.00 41.42
N SER A 8 12.04 -24.26 42.22
CA SER A 8 10.62 -23.93 41.93
C SER A 8 9.87 -23.25 43.10
N LEU A 9 9.07 -22.26 42.68
CA LEU A 9 7.81 -21.72 43.20
C LEU A 9 7.63 -21.40 44.69
N PHE A 10 7.20 -20.16 44.94
CA PHE A 10 6.34 -19.82 46.07
C PHE A 10 5.16 -18.96 45.59
N VAL A 11 3.95 -19.46 45.83
CA VAL A 11 2.69 -18.73 45.88
C VAL A 11 2.29 -18.65 47.35
N LEU A 12 1.83 -17.49 47.84
CA LEU A 12 0.90 -17.45 48.97
C LEU A 12 0.18 -16.09 49.06
N MET A 13 -1.15 -16.18 49.05
CA MET A 13 -2.09 -15.18 49.56
C MET A 13 -2.04 -15.11 51.08
N LEU A 14 -2.50 -14.01 51.69
CA LEU A 14 -3.53 -13.99 52.76
C LEU A 14 -3.80 -12.59 53.35
N SER A 15 -5.08 -12.20 53.27
CA SER A 15 -5.97 -11.58 54.26
C SER A 15 -5.47 -10.66 55.40
N GLY A 16 -6.23 -9.57 55.61
CA GLY A 16 -7.03 -9.38 56.84
C GLY A 16 -6.46 -8.44 57.91
N GLY A 17 -7.21 -7.37 58.25
CA GLY A 17 -6.83 -6.29 59.17
C GLY A 17 -7.17 -6.51 60.65
N PHE A 18 -6.90 -5.49 61.48
CA PHE A 18 -7.78 -4.92 62.55
C PHE A 18 -7.06 -3.87 63.45
N GLY A 19 -7.69 -2.68 63.58
CA GLY A 19 -7.79 -1.79 64.77
C GLY A 19 -6.56 -0.99 65.28
N VAL A 20 -6.64 0.21 65.90
CA VAL A 20 -7.75 0.94 66.60
C VAL A 20 -7.42 2.44 66.80
N GLY A 21 -8.44 3.35 66.69
CA GLY A 21 -8.75 4.60 67.46
C GLY A 21 -7.78 5.82 67.48
N CYS A 22 -8.15 7.11 67.56
CA CYS A 22 -9.38 7.85 67.93
C CYS A 22 -9.45 9.24 67.22
N GLY A 23 -10.66 9.84 67.03
CA GLY A 23 -10.91 11.17 66.38
C GLY A 23 -10.83 12.39 67.31
N PRO A 24 -11.58 13.51 67.12
CA PRO A 24 -12.27 14.06 65.93
C PRO A 24 -11.95 15.56 65.65
N GLU A 25 -12.40 16.16 64.53
CA GLU A 25 -12.93 17.55 64.51
C GLU A 25 -13.65 17.93 63.19
N ALA A 26 -14.70 18.77 63.37
CA ALA A 26 -15.65 19.46 62.48
C ALA A 26 -15.34 19.56 60.96
N GLY A 27 -16.30 19.53 60.02
CA GLY A 27 -17.71 19.91 60.07
C GLY A 27 -17.96 21.05 59.08
N TRP A 28 -18.46 20.75 57.87
CA TRP A 28 -19.27 21.65 57.03
C TRP A 28 -19.94 20.87 55.90
N GLU A 29 -21.27 20.72 56.01
CA GLU A 29 -22.17 20.39 54.90
C GLU A 29 -22.59 21.67 54.20
N ALA A 30 -22.67 21.62 52.87
CA ALA A 30 -23.55 22.48 52.09
C ALA A 30 -24.33 21.60 51.12
N GLU A 31 -25.63 21.48 51.36
CA GLU A 31 -26.61 20.83 50.48
C GLU A 31 -26.77 21.62 49.16
N VAL A 32 -26.90 20.90 48.05
CA VAL A 32 -27.53 21.42 46.83
C VAL A 32 -28.63 20.44 46.41
N PRO A 33 -29.89 20.87 46.24
CA PRO A 33 -31.03 19.97 46.04
C PRO A 33 -31.27 19.58 44.58
N GLY A 34 -31.72 18.33 44.39
CA GLY A 34 -32.72 17.89 43.41
C GLY A 34 -32.52 18.25 41.93
N GLY A 35 -31.96 17.30 41.17
CA GLY A 35 -32.02 17.30 39.70
C GLY A 35 -32.19 15.87 39.19
N THR A 36 -33.31 15.63 38.50
CA THR A 36 -33.67 14.37 37.83
C THR A 36 -32.53 13.83 36.96
N SER A 37 -32.14 12.57 37.17
CA SER A 37 -31.20 11.86 36.29
C SER A 37 -31.88 11.58 34.95
N VAL A 38 -31.65 12.44 33.97
CA VAL A 38 -31.85 12.10 32.56
C VAL A 38 -30.68 11.21 32.18
N ALA A 39 -30.96 9.95 31.87
CA ALA A 39 -30.00 9.09 31.20
C ALA A 39 -29.66 9.76 29.86
N VAL A 40 -28.45 10.32 29.76
CA VAL A 40 -27.88 10.68 28.47
C VAL A 40 -27.60 9.36 27.78
N GLN A 41 -28.55 8.95 26.95
CA GLN A 41 -28.28 8.02 25.87
C GLN A 41 -27.14 8.66 25.08
N GLU A 42 -25.95 8.04 25.10
CA GLU A 42 -24.87 8.40 24.18
C GLU A 42 -25.42 8.14 22.76
N ALA A 43 -26.07 9.17 22.21
CA ALA A 43 -26.20 9.30 20.79
C ALA A 43 -24.77 9.30 20.27
N SER A 44 -24.43 8.25 19.52
CA SER A 44 -23.21 8.20 18.74
C SER A 44 -23.08 9.52 18.00
N LEU A 45 -22.17 10.38 18.44
CA LEU A 45 -21.74 11.54 17.68
C LEU A 45 -21.26 10.99 16.34
N GLY A 46 -22.07 11.17 15.30
CA GLY A 46 -21.68 10.82 13.94
C GLY A 46 -20.33 11.46 13.66
N SER A 47 -19.37 10.64 13.20
CA SER A 47 -18.04 11.07 12.81
C SER A 47 -18.15 12.25 11.86
N GLY A 48 -17.85 13.46 12.34
CA GLY A 48 -17.72 14.66 11.52
C GLY A 48 -16.46 14.61 10.64
N GLY A 49 -16.15 13.45 10.06
CA GLY A 49 -15.04 13.21 9.17
C GLY A 49 -15.29 13.80 7.78
N ALA A 50 -14.21 13.93 7.01
CA ALA A 50 -14.34 14.31 5.61
C ALA A 50 -15.05 13.19 4.83
N GLN A 51 -15.78 13.57 3.78
CA GLN A 51 -16.57 12.65 2.97
C GLN A 51 -16.62 13.13 1.51
N PRO A 52 -16.97 12.25 0.57
CA PRO A 52 -17.27 12.65 -0.80
C PRO A 52 -18.37 13.71 -0.85
N CYS A 53 -18.10 14.82 -1.54
CA CYS A 53 -19.07 15.88 -1.76
C CYS A 53 -19.87 15.60 -3.04
N GLY A 54 -21.01 14.93 -2.86
CA GLY A 54 -21.85 14.52 -3.99
C GLY A 54 -21.17 13.44 -4.84
N ARG A 55 -21.56 13.38 -6.11
CA ARG A 55 -21.20 12.26 -7.02
C ARG A 55 -20.53 12.72 -8.31
N SER A 56 -20.29 14.02 -8.49
CA SER A 56 -19.75 14.55 -9.74
C SER A 56 -18.26 14.81 -9.58
N PRO A 57 -17.37 13.95 -10.11
CA PRO A 57 -15.96 14.27 -10.21
C PRO A 57 -15.77 15.42 -11.19
N LEU A 58 -14.68 16.16 -10.99
CA LEU A 58 -14.21 17.23 -11.83
C LEU A 58 -13.04 16.71 -12.65
N SER A 59 -12.94 17.09 -13.92
CA SER A 59 -11.68 16.92 -14.65
C SER A 59 -10.63 17.82 -14.00
N VAL A 60 -9.38 17.35 -13.95
CA VAL A 60 -8.22 18.13 -13.48
C VAL A 60 -7.46 18.75 -14.66
N GLY A 61 -8.08 18.71 -15.84
CA GLY A 61 -7.61 19.29 -17.08
C GLY A 61 -7.51 18.22 -18.17
N ASP A 62 -7.79 18.63 -19.41
CA ASP A 62 -7.43 17.89 -20.62
C ASP A 62 -6.00 18.30 -21.01
N LEU A 63 -5.02 17.60 -20.44
CA LEU A 63 -3.61 17.95 -20.58
C LEU A 63 -3.11 17.69 -22.00
N GLN A 64 -3.65 16.67 -22.68
CA GLN A 64 -3.39 16.37 -24.08
C GLN A 64 -4.70 16.35 -24.88
N PRO A 65 -5.07 17.50 -25.51
CA PRO A 65 -6.36 17.64 -26.18
C PRO A 65 -6.66 16.56 -27.22
N GLY A 66 -7.84 15.95 -27.09
CA GLY A 66 -8.37 14.95 -28.00
C GLY A 66 -8.38 13.55 -27.40
N MET A 67 -8.58 12.53 -28.23
CA MET A 67 -8.83 11.16 -27.75
C MET A 67 -7.59 10.41 -27.24
N GLU A 68 -6.39 10.99 -27.39
CA GLU A 68 -5.15 10.34 -26.94
C GLU A 68 -5.02 10.39 -25.42
N GLY A 69 -5.34 11.54 -24.80
CA GLY A 69 -5.22 11.79 -23.37
C GLY A 69 -3.78 11.74 -22.84
N SER A 70 -3.57 12.28 -21.65
CA SER A 70 -2.24 12.48 -21.08
C SER A 70 -1.63 11.26 -20.38
N SER A 71 -2.43 10.19 -20.24
CA SER A 71 -2.07 8.94 -19.58
C SER A 71 -1.36 9.15 -18.21
N PRO A 72 -2.02 9.77 -17.21
CA PRO A 72 -1.39 10.04 -15.92
C PRO A 72 -0.97 8.78 -15.17
N GLU A 73 0.19 8.86 -14.53
CA GLU A 73 0.78 7.76 -13.74
C GLU A 73 1.39 8.25 -12.44
N SER A 74 1.52 7.33 -11.48
CA SER A 74 2.20 7.58 -10.20
C SER A 74 1.62 8.78 -9.42
N LEU A 75 0.31 8.74 -9.13
CA LEU A 75 -0.35 9.79 -8.33
C LEU A 75 0.19 9.77 -6.88
N VAL A 76 1.01 10.76 -6.53
CA VAL A 76 1.68 10.84 -5.22
C VAL A 76 1.32 12.15 -4.50
N PRO A 77 0.62 12.09 -3.35
CA PRO A 77 0.29 13.27 -2.57
C PRO A 77 1.52 13.76 -1.81
N VAL A 78 1.79 15.08 -1.87
CA VAL A 78 2.82 15.76 -1.05
C VAL A 78 2.20 17.01 -0.44
N GLY A 79 1.89 16.96 0.86
CA GLY A 79 1.14 18.03 1.52
C GLY A 79 -0.29 18.08 1.00
N VAL A 80 -0.69 19.21 0.42
CA VAL A 80 -2.01 19.41 -0.20
C VAL A 80 -2.01 19.23 -1.72
N GLN A 81 -0.83 19.03 -2.31
CA GLN A 81 -0.66 18.90 -3.75
C GLN A 81 -0.61 17.43 -4.15
N LEU A 82 -0.98 17.14 -5.39
CA LEU A 82 -0.79 15.87 -6.04
C LEU A 82 0.26 16.00 -7.14
N PHE A 83 1.26 15.13 -7.11
CA PHE A 83 2.27 14.98 -8.17
C PHE A 83 1.98 13.75 -9.00
N TYR A 84 2.27 13.80 -10.29
CA TYR A 84 2.09 12.69 -11.21
C TYR A 84 2.92 12.89 -12.49
N ALA A 85 3.17 11.81 -13.22
CA ALA A 85 3.78 11.87 -14.54
C ALA A 85 2.68 11.86 -15.62
N ALA A 86 2.79 12.72 -16.62
CA ALA A 86 1.83 12.81 -17.74
C ALA A 86 2.49 13.41 -18.99
N ASP A 87 1.92 13.12 -20.16
CA ASP A 87 2.33 13.64 -21.46
C ASP A 87 1.32 14.69 -21.94
N ASP A 88 1.79 15.86 -22.40
CA ASP A 88 0.93 16.90 -22.97
C ASP A 88 0.88 16.86 -24.52
N GLY A 89 1.49 15.84 -25.12
CA GLY A 89 1.61 15.66 -26.57
C GLY A 89 2.62 16.58 -27.25
N ALA A 90 3.29 17.48 -26.51
CA ALA A 90 4.25 18.44 -27.05
C ALA A 90 5.65 18.32 -26.43
N SER A 91 5.71 18.07 -25.13
CA SER A 91 6.91 18.07 -24.29
C SER A 91 7.31 16.65 -23.86
N GLY A 92 6.58 15.63 -24.32
CA GLY A 92 6.71 14.27 -23.84
C GLY A 92 6.28 14.15 -22.36
N ARG A 93 6.57 12.99 -21.78
CA ARG A 93 6.22 12.70 -20.37
C ARG A 93 7.09 13.48 -19.40
N GLU A 94 6.44 14.33 -18.60
CA GLU A 94 7.06 15.23 -17.63
C GLU A 94 6.37 15.14 -16.26
N LEU A 95 6.94 15.83 -15.26
CA LEU A 95 6.38 15.85 -13.90
C LEU A 95 5.37 16.99 -13.78
N TRP A 96 4.15 16.64 -13.36
CA TRP A 96 3.04 17.57 -13.16
C TRP A 96 2.66 17.68 -11.69
N VAL A 97 2.04 18.81 -11.34
CA VAL A 97 1.49 19.07 -10.02
C VAL A 97 0.14 19.76 -10.14
N THR A 98 -0.79 19.39 -9.26
CA THR A 98 -2.14 19.99 -9.15
C THR A 98 -2.60 20.03 -7.69
N ASP A 99 -3.58 20.87 -7.39
CA ASP A 99 -4.31 20.90 -6.12
C ASP A 99 -5.78 20.45 -6.25
N GLY A 100 -6.21 20.04 -7.45
CA GLY A 100 -7.59 19.63 -7.74
C GLY A 100 -8.36 20.57 -8.65
N ASN A 101 -7.83 21.76 -8.92
CA ASN A 101 -8.39 22.71 -9.88
C ASN A 101 -7.69 22.59 -11.24
N GLU A 102 -8.46 22.54 -12.33
CA GLU A 102 -7.94 22.51 -13.71
C GLU A 102 -6.94 23.64 -13.98
N ARG A 103 -7.17 24.84 -13.42
CA ARG A 103 -6.31 26.00 -13.65
C ARG A 103 -4.94 25.91 -12.98
N ASP A 104 -4.84 25.09 -11.94
CA ASP A 104 -3.64 24.97 -11.11
C ASP A 104 -2.83 23.71 -11.47
N SER A 105 -3.36 22.88 -12.37
CA SER A 105 -2.65 21.79 -13.02
C SER A 105 -1.55 22.34 -13.93
N ARG A 106 -0.29 22.02 -13.61
CA ARG A 106 0.86 22.54 -14.35
C ARG A 106 2.06 21.59 -14.31
N ARG A 107 2.87 21.65 -15.36
CA ARG A 107 4.21 21.06 -15.38
C ARG A 107 5.07 21.72 -14.29
N VAL A 108 5.78 20.92 -13.50
CA VAL A 108 6.68 21.41 -12.45
C VAL A 108 7.87 22.12 -13.06
N THR A 109 8.52 21.46 -14.02
CA THR A 109 9.57 22.00 -14.88
C THR A 109 9.62 21.17 -16.15
N ASP A 110 9.98 21.79 -17.27
CA ASP A 110 10.35 21.06 -18.49
C ASP A 110 11.77 20.55 -18.30
N LEU A 111 11.91 19.34 -17.73
CA LEU A 111 13.24 18.86 -17.34
C LEU A 111 14.05 18.44 -18.57
N ARG A 112 13.39 17.87 -19.59
CA ARG A 112 14.02 17.57 -20.88
C ARG A 112 13.19 18.14 -22.04
N PRO A 113 13.56 19.33 -22.54
CA PRO A 113 12.82 19.98 -23.62
C PRO A 113 12.68 19.13 -24.88
N GLY A 114 11.45 19.09 -25.42
CA GLY A 114 11.09 18.41 -26.66
C GLY A 114 10.30 17.12 -26.44
N PRO A 115 9.85 16.45 -27.51
CA PRO A 115 8.86 15.37 -27.42
C PRO A 115 9.36 14.08 -26.75
N ALA A 116 10.63 14.00 -26.36
CA ALA A 116 11.16 12.85 -25.64
C ALA A 116 10.75 12.87 -24.16
N GLY A 117 10.64 14.06 -23.55
CA GLY A 117 10.37 14.25 -22.13
C GLY A 117 11.40 13.60 -21.19
N SER A 118 11.26 13.86 -19.90
CA SER A 118 12.17 13.36 -18.86
C SER A 118 11.78 12.01 -18.26
N THR A 119 10.58 11.51 -18.59
CA THR A 119 10.02 10.23 -18.13
C THR A 119 10.11 10.02 -16.60
N PRO A 120 9.52 10.91 -15.77
CA PRO A 120 9.60 10.76 -14.32
C PRO A 120 9.00 9.44 -13.83
N ARG A 121 9.76 8.73 -13.01
CA ARG A 121 9.38 7.43 -12.43
C ARG A 121 9.79 7.32 -10.97
N PHE A 122 9.27 6.31 -10.28
CA PHE A 122 9.53 6.05 -8.85
C PHE A 122 9.27 7.27 -7.94
N LEU A 123 8.19 8.02 -8.21
CA LEU A 123 7.81 9.17 -7.42
C LEU A 123 7.62 8.76 -5.95
N THR A 124 8.43 9.34 -5.07
CA THR A 124 8.53 8.94 -3.66
C THR A 124 8.51 10.17 -2.78
N ARG A 125 7.52 10.27 -1.89
CA ARG A 125 7.44 11.34 -0.91
C ARG A 125 8.47 11.14 0.20
N VAL A 126 9.30 12.15 0.46
CA VAL A 126 10.21 12.19 1.61
C VAL A 126 9.96 13.48 2.39
N GLY A 127 9.26 13.36 3.53
CA GLY A 127 8.82 14.51 4.31
C GLY A 127 7.88 15.43 3.51
N GLY A 128 8.29 16.68 3.31
CA GLY A 128 7.56 17.69 2.53
C GLY A 128 8.02 17.86 1.09
N ARG A 129 8.80 16.92 0.55
CA ARG A 129 9.35 16.97 -0.82
C ARG A 129 9.03 15.69 -1.58
N LEU A 130 9.10 15.78 -2.91
CA LEU A 130 9.06 14.63 -3.80
C LEU A 130 10.46 14.30 -4.29
N PHE A 131 10.82 13.03 -4.29
CA PHE A 131 11.97 12.46 -4.98
C PHE A 131 11.47 11.63 -6.15
N PHE A 132 12.20 11.62 -7.25
CA PHE A 132 11.82 10.89 -8.46
C PHE A 132 13.06 10.65 -9.33
N VAL A 133 12.97 9.69 -10.24
CA VAL A 133 14.01 9.40 -11.22
C VAL A 133 13.59 9.98 -12.55
N ALA A 134 14.49 10.71 -13.21
CA ALA A 134 14.23 11.33 -14.51
C ALA A 134 15.53 11.58 -15.29
N ASP A 135 15.42 11.71 -16.62
CA ASP A 135 16.51 12.00 -17.55
C ASP A 135 16.37 13.40 -18.14
N ASP A 136 17.31 14.30 -17.83
CA ASP A 136 17.35 15.67 -18.37
C ASP A 136 18.02 15.76 -19.76
N GLY A 137 18.45 14.62 -20.32
CA GLY A 137 19.15 14.51 -21.59
C GLY A 137 20.66 14.77 -21.51
N ALA A 138 21.19 15.18 -20.36
CA ALA A 138 22.61 15.44 -20.13
C ALA A 138 23.25 14.42 -19.18
N HIS A 139 22.53 14.06 -18.12
CA HIS A 139 23.00 13.17 -17.04
C HIS A 139 22.38 11.77 -17.11
N GLY A 140 21.51 11.49 -18.09
CA GLY A 140 20.77 10.23 -18.12
C GLY A 140 19.80 10.13 -16.94
N PRO A 141 19.21 8.94 -16.70
CA PRO A 141 18.28 8.74 -15.59
C PRO A 141 19.02 8.81 -14.24
N GLU A 142 18.71 9.85 -13.47
CA GLU A 142 19.33 10.15 -12.16
C GLU A 142 18.27 10.46 -11.10
N LEU A 143 18.69 10.60 -9.83
CA LEU A 143 17.78 10.94 -8.73
C LEU A 143 17.59 12.46 -8.62
N TRP A 144 16.36 12.91 -8.76
CA TRP A 144 15.94 14.30 -8.62
C TRP A 144 15.06 14.49 -7.41
N ARG A 145 14.98 15.74 -6.93
CA ARG A 145 14.00 16.15 -5.93
C ARG A 145 13.31 17.44 -6.36
N THR A 146 12.08 17.65 -5.88
CA THR A 146 11.36 18.91 -6.08
C THR A 146 10.51 19.27 -4.86
N ASP A 147 10.23 20.57 -4.72
CA ASP A 147 9.21 21.13 -3.83
C ASP A 147 7.94 21.56 -4.58
N GLY A 148 7.83 21.23 -5.88
CA GLY A 148 6.73 21.63 -6.75
C GLY A 148 7.01 22.90 -7.57
N THR A 149 8.19 23.49 -7.43
CA THR A 149 8.63 24.65 -8.25
C THR A 149 9.76 24.26 -9.20
N SER A 150 9.93 25.03 -10.28
CA SER A 150 11.06 24.84 -11.19
C SER A 150 12.40 25.11 -10.52
N GLN A 151 12.49 26.11 -9.64
CA GLN A 151 13.71 26.44 -8.88
C GLN A 151 14.06 25.39 -7.82
N GLY A 152 13.05 24.75 -7.23
CA GLY A 152 13.22 23.69 -6.25
C GLY A 152 13.46 22.31 -6.87
N THR A 153 13.31 22.17 -8.19
CA THR A 153 13.63 20.95 -8.92
C THR A 153 15.12 20.87 -9.19
N VAL A 154 15.81 19.97 -8.47
CA VAL A 154 17.27 19.86 -8.51
C VAL A 154 17.72 18.41 -8.54
N LEU A 155 18.80 18.16 -9.27
CA LEU A 155 19.55 16.91 -9.25
C LEU A 155 20.10 16.69 -7.84
N VAL A 156 19.83 15.52 -7.24
CA VAL A 156 20.29 15.22 -5.88
C VAL A 156 21.80 14.97 -5.89
N ALA A 157 22.26 14.12 -6.80
CA ALA A 157 23.66 13.85 -7.10
C ALA A 157 23.76 13.27 -8.51
N ASP A 158 24.80 13.63 -9.26
CA ASP A 158 25.20 12.94 -10.49
C ASP A 158 26.03 11.72 -10.09
N ILE A 159 25.37 10.58 -9.87
CA ILE A 159 26.04 9.37 -9.36
C ILE A 159 26.92 8.75 -10.44
N ARG A 160 26.45 8.72 -11.69
CA ARG A 160 27.22 8.26 -12.84
C ARG A 160 27.32 9.36 -13.90
N PRO A 161 28.44 10.09 -13.94
CA PRO A 161 28.62 11.20 -14.87
C PRO A 161 28.38 10.83 -16.34
N GLY A 162 27.55 11.64 -17.00
CA GLY A 162 27.26 11.58 -18.44
C GLY A 162 25.91 10.94 -18.78
N ALA A 163 25.56 10.94 -20.07
CA ALA A 163 24.21 10.61 -20.54
C ALA A 163 23.73 9.16 -20.30
N ALA A 164 24.57 8.28 -19.75
CA ALA A 164 24.14 6.95 -19.36
C ALA A 164 23.32 6.96 -18.06
N GLY A 165 23.66 7.85 -17.11
CA GLY A 165 23.07 7.94 -15.78
C GLY A 165 23.22 6.69 -14.93
N SER A 166 22.88 6.81 -13.64
CA SER A 166 22.99 5.72 -12.67
C SER A 166 21.75 4.84 -12.59
N ALA A 167 20.68 5.22 -13.28
CA ALA A 167 19.37 4.59 -13.29
C ALA A 167 18.89 4.14 -11.90
N PRO A 168 18.63 5.07 -10.95
CA PRO A 168 18.15 4.70 -9.63
C PRO A 168 16.85 3.91 -9.68
N ASP A 169 16.67 3.00 -8.73
CA ASP A 169 15.55 2.05 -8.68
C ASP A 169 15.21 1.68 -7.23
N ASN A 170 14.00 1.14 -6.99
CA ASN A 170 13.53 0.68 -5.68
C ASN A 170 13.70 1.73 -4.56
N LEU A 171 13.14 2.92 -4.77
CA LEU A 171 13.21 4.04 -3.83
C LEU A 171 12.38 3.74 -2.56
N THR A 172 13.06 3.58 -1.43
CA THR A 172 12.46 3.18 -0.16
C THR A 172 12.86 4.12 0.97
N VAL A 173 11.86 4.71 1.63
CA VAL A 173 12.08 5.64 2.75
C VAL A 173 12.27 4.86 4.04
N VAL A 174 13.36 5.13 4.76
CA VAL A 174 13.59 4.58 6.11
C VAL A 174 13.95 5.74 7.04
N GLY A 175 13.04 6.07 7.96
CA GLY A 175 13.14 7.26 8.79
C GLY A 175 13.18 8.55 7.94
N ALA A 176 14.26 9.31 8.03
CA ALA A 176 14.45 10.55 7.27
C ALA A 176 15.34 10.39 6.02
N ARG A 177 15.77 9.16 5.71
CA ARG A 177 16.66 8.87 4.59
C ARG A 177 15.90 8.13 3.50
N LEU A 178 16.33 8.32 2.26
CA LEU A 178 15.89 7.56 1.11
C LEU A 178 16.99 6.56 0.74
N TYR A 179 16.62 5.28 0.64
CA TYR A 179 17.46 4.18 0.16
C TYR A 179 17.02 3.80 -1.25
N PHE A 180 17.96 3.40 -2.08
CA PHE A 180 17.70 3.04 -3.48
C PHE A 180 18.89 2.26 -4.04
N THR A 181 18.70 1.61 -5.18
CA THR A 181 19.81 0.99 -5.91
C THR A 181 20.25 1.87 -7.08
N ALA A 182 21.54 1.92 -7.39
CA ALA A 182 22.07 2.70 -8.52
C ALA A 182 23.45 2.16 -8.97
N ASP A 183 23.77 2.35 -10.26
CA ASP A 183 25.05 1.95 -10.88
C ASP A 183 25.95 3.17 -11.13
N ASP A 184 27.07 3.27 -10.41
CA ASP A 184 28.06 4.36 -10.57
C ASP A 184 29.00 4.17 -11.79
N GLY A 185 28.83 3.09 -12.56
CA GLY A 185 29.65 2.74 -13.70
C GLY A 185 31.01 2.14 -13.35
N VAL A 186 31.29 1.91 -12.06
CA VAL A 186 32.55 1.34 -11.56
C VAL A 186 32.31 0.04 -10.81
N ARG A 187 31.31 0.01 -9.94
CA ARG A 187 31.01 -1.10 -9.01
C ARG A 187 29.76 -1.90 -9.39
N GLY A 188 29.04 -1.48 -10.43
CA GLY A 188 27.74 -2.05 -10.76
C GLY A 188 26.63 -1.49 -9.87
N ARG A 189 25.44 -2.10 -9.93
CA ARG A 189 24.26 -1.65 -9.20
C ARG A 189 24.35 -2.06 -7.73
N GLU A 190 24.46 -1.08 -6.85
CA GLU A 190 24.66 -1.26 -5.41
C GLU A 190 23.62 -0.48 -4.58
N LEU A 191 23.62 -0.65 -3.25
CA LEU A 191 22.72 0.06 -2.33
C LEU A 191 23.26 1.44 -1.94
N TRP A 192 22.51 2.48 -2.29
CA TRP A 192 22.79 3.88 -1.96
C TRP A 192 21.80 4.42 -0.94
N SER A 193 22.20 5.50 -0.27
CA SER A 193 21.30 6.29 0.55
C SER A 193 21.56 7.78 0.38
N THR A 194 20.52 8.60 0.56
CA THR A 194 20.64 10.06 0.54
C THR A 194 19.81 10.70 1.66
N ASP A 195 20.27 11.86 2.13
CA ASP A 195 19.48 12.81 2.92
C ASP A 195 18.82 13.91 2.05
N GLY A 196 18.94 13.79 0.73
CA GLY A 196 18.47 14.77 -0.24
C GLY A 196 19.50 15.82 -0.63
N THR A 197 20.77 15.63 -0.28
CA THR A 197 21.89 16.48 -0.71
C THR A 197 22.99 15.66 -1.38
N ALA A 198 23.73 16.27 -2.31
CA ALA A 198 24.84 15.60 -2.98
C ALA A 198 25.89 15.04 -2.01
N LYS A 199 26.18 15.77 -0.92
CA LYS A 199 27.14 15.32 0.11
C LYS A 199 26.62 14.17 0.96
N GLY A 200 25.31 14.11 1.20
CA GLY A 200 24.66 13.06 1.97
C GLY A 200 24.27 11.84 1.14
N THR A 201 24.44 11.90 -0.19
CA THR A 201 24.30 10.77 -1.11
C THR A 201 25.56 9.94 -1.09
N GLN A 202 25.45 8.71 -0.60
CA GLN A 202 26.59 7.83 -0.40
C GLN A 202 26.21 6.37 -0.56
N LEU A 203 27.17 5.58 -1.06
CA LEU A 203 27.14 4.13 -1.02
C LEU A 203 27.05 3.69 0.46
N THR A 204 26.06 2.86 0.78
CA THR A 204 25.83 2.43 2.18
C THR A 204 26.74 1.28 2.55
N GLN A 205 26.80 0.28 1.67
CA GLN A 205 27.58 -0.92 1.78
C GLN A 205 27.72 -1.50 0.38
N GLU A 206 28.91 -2.01 0.06
CA GLU A 206 29.13 -2.87 -1.09
C GLU A 206 28.68 -4.28 -0.70
N PHE A 207 27.61 -4.78 -1.33
CA PHE A 207 27.11 -6.12 -1.02
C PHE A 207 27.88 -7.20 -1.79
N ALA A 208 28.51 -6.87 -2.93
CA ALA A 208 29.46 -7.73 -3.64
C ALA A 208 30.68 -6.95 -4.15
N PRO A 209 31.91 -7.35 -3.80
CA PRO A 209 33.11 -6.75 -4.39
C PRO A 209 33.34 -7.27 -5.82
N GLY A 210 33.44 -6.34 -6.78
CA GLY A 210 33.79 -6.61 -8.19
C GLY A 210 32.58 -6.72 -9.14
N PRO A 211 32.80 -6.97 -10.45
CA PRO A 211 31.75 -6.91 -11.48
C PRO A 211 30.74 -8.07 -11.44
N ALA A 212 30.64 -8.81 -10.32
CA ALA A 212 29.74 -9.94 -10.17
C ALA A 212 28.33 -9.49 -9.73
N SER A 213 27.34 -10.19 -10.26
CA SER A 213 25.96 -9.78 -10.46
C SER A 213 25.09 -9.90 -9.20
N LEU A 214 25.24 -9.00 -8.23
CA LEU A 214 24.18 -8.85 -7.24
C LEU A 214 23.00 -8.10 -7.86
N PHE A 215 21.91 -8.82 -8.09
CA PHE A 215 20.62 -8.18 -8.32
C PHE A 215 20.02 -7.91 -6.95
N LEU A 216 20.04 -6.64 -6.57
CA LEU A 216 19.29 -6.14 -5.42
C LEU A 216 17.86 -5.94 -5.86
N ASP A 217 16.94 -6.65 -5.22
CA ASP A 217 15.52 -6.58 -5.48
C ASP A 217 14.75 -6.34 -4.17
N ASP A 218 13.53 -5.83 -4.31
CA ASP A 218 12.53 -5.66 -3.24
C ASP A 218 13.10 -4.99 -1.97
N LEU A 219 13.31 -3.66 -2.03
CA LEU A 219 13.71 -2.86 -0.86
C LEU A 219 12.48 -2.51 -0.03
N THR A 220 12.39 -3.06 1.18
CA THR A 220 11.23 -2.89 2.05
C THR A 220 11.60 -2.23 3.38
N GLU A 221 10.91 -1.15 3.73
CA GLU A 221 10.98 -0.56 5.08
C GLU A 221 10.35 -1.52 6.08
N TRP A 222 11.04 -1.78 7.19
CA TRP A 222 10.54 -2.63 8.26
C TRP A 222 10.95 -2.11 9.63
N ASN A 223 10.10 -1.25 10.20
CA ASN A 223 10.23 -0.72 11.56
C ASN A 223 11.58 -0.01 11.80
N GLY A 224 11.93 0.93 10.92
CA GLY A 224 13.18 1.69 10.94
C GLY A 224 14.40 0.93 10.38
N ARG A 225 14.17 -0.26 9.83
CA ARG A 225 15.19 -1.08 9.16
C ARG A 225 14.86 -1.19 7.67
N LEU A 226 15.84 -1.60 6.90
CA LEU A 226 15.68 -1.93 5.49
C LEU A 226 15.86 -3.43 5.31
N ALA A 227 14.81 -4.13 4.86
CA ALA A 227 14.91 -5.48 4.34
C ALA A 227 15.19 -5.42 2.84
N LEU A 228 16.10 -6.25 2.34
CA LEU A 228 16.42 -6.34 0.92
C LEU A 228 16.75 -7.77 0.50
N VAL A 229 16.41 -8.10 -0.74
CA VAL A 229 16.75 -9.39 -1.35
C VAL A 229 17.97 -9.19 -2.24
N ALA A 230 18.96 -10.06 -2.06
CA ALA A 230 20.16 -10.08 -2.89
C ALA A 230 20.30 -11.45 -3.57
N TYR A 231 20.27 -11.43 -4.90
CA TYR A 231 20.50 -12.60 -5.75
C TYR A 231 21.95 -12.62 -6.20
N GLY A 232 22.68 -13.67 -5.84
CA GLY A 232 24.04 -13.91 -6.32
C GLY A 232 24.20 -15.30 -6.95
N ASP A 233 25.32 -15.52 -7.63
CA ASP A 233 25.57 -16.71 -8.47
C ASP A 233 25.28 -18.08 -7.82
N MET A 234 25.43 -18.17 -6.50
CA MET A 234 25.27 -19.43 -5.75
C MET A 234 24.15 -19.38 -4.71
N SER A 235 23.58 -18.21 -4.43
CA SER A 235 22.63 -18.07 -3.33
C SER A 235 21.75 -16.84 -3.45
N VAL A 236 20.53 -16.96 -2.95
CA VAL A 236 19.64 -15.83 -2.67
C VAL A 236 19.63 -15.57 -1.16
N THR A 237 19.74 -14.31 -0.77
CA THR A 237 19.82 -13.91 0.64
C THR A 237 18.87 -12.76 0.96
N LEU A 238 18.18 -12.87 2.09
CA LEU A 238 17.45 -11.76 2.70
C LEU A 238 18.38 -11.08 3.70
N TRP A 239 18.71 -9.82 3.44
CA TRP A 239 19.47 -8.98 4.36
C TRP A 239 18.54 -8.00 5.06
N VAL A 240 18.85 -7.72 6.32
CA VAL A 240 18.18 -6.67 7.11
C VAL A 240 19.25 -5.72 7.65
N THR A 241 19.12 -4.46 7.27
CA THR A 241 20.06 -3.38 7.59
C THR A 241 19.41 -2.38 8.55
N GLU A 242 20.14 -2.04 9.61
CA GLU A 242 19.70 -1.01 10.56
C GLU A 242 19.84 0.40 9.95
N GLY A 243 18.75 1.17 9.86
CA GLY A 243 18.72 2.46 9.16
C GLY A 243 19.63 3.56 9.74
N GLY A 244 20.08 3.41 11.00
CA GLY A 244 20.95 4.39 11.67
C GLY A 244 22.44 4.02 11.68
N THR A 245 22.79 2.73 11.68
CA THR A 245 24.18 2.26 11.82
C THR A 245 24.73 1.60 10.55
N GLY A 246 23.87 1.26 9.59
CA GLY A 246 24.26 0.52 8.39
C GLY A 246 24.67 -0.93 8.67
N THR A 247 24.40 -1.47 9.87
CA THR A 247 24.75 -2.85 10.19
C THR A 247 23.76 -3.80 9.53
N ALA A 248 24.24 -4.67 8.64
CA ALA A 248 23.43 -5.66 7.93
C ALA A 248 23.57 -7.06 8.53
N LYS A 249 22.46 -7.82 8.56
CA LYS A 249 22.42 -9.23 8.98
C LYS A 249 21.64 -10.07 7.97
N VAL A 250 22.10 -11.29 7.71
CA VAL A 250 21.38 -12.27 6.89
C VAL A 250 20.28 -12.91 7.73
N PHE A 251 19.04 -12.81 7.27
CA PHE A 251 17.86 -13.41 7.91
C PHE A 251 17.43 -14.71 7.23
N PHE A 252 17.74 -14.86 5.94
CA PHE A 252 17.47 -16.06 5.16
C PHE A 252 18.58 -16.26 4.13
N ARG A 253 18.90 -17.52 3.83
CA ARG A 253 19.78 -17.92 2.73
C ARG A 253 19.24 -19.17 2.06
N GLY A 254 18.96 -19.06 0.77
CA GLY A 254 18.57 -20.17 -0.11
C GLY A 254 19.63 -20.39 -1.20
N PRO A 255 19.55 -21.52 -1.94
CA PRO A 255 20.35 -21.75 -3.14
C PRO A 255 19.98 -20.78 -4.28
N ALA A 256 20.76 -20.77 -5.37
CA ALA A 256 20.63 -19.78 -6.45
C ALA A 256 19.28 -19.80 -7.19
N GLN A 257 18.59 -20.95 -7.24
CA GLN A 257 17.27 -21.07 -7.88
C GLN A 257 16.11 -20.55 -7.02
N THR A 258 16.38 -20.15 -5.77
CA THR A 258 15.33 -19.62 -4.90
C THR A 258 14.80 -18.30 -5.44
N VAL A 259 13.49 -18.10 -5.39
CA VAL A 259 12.86 -16.79 -5.62
C VAL A 259 12.26 -16.34 -4.28
N LEU A 260 12.62 -15.13 -3.85
CA LEU A 260 12.11 -14.54 -2.61
C LEU A 260 11.45 -13.21 -2.92
N PHE A 261 10.20 -13.05 -2.50
CA PHE A 261 9.36 -11.93 -2.91
C PHE A 261 8.28 -11.61 -1.86
N ALA A 262 7.54 -10.53 -2.08
CA ALA A 262 6.42 -10.09 -1.25
C ALA A 262 6.83 -9.82 0.21
N LEU A 263 7.96 -9.13 0.41
CA LEU A 263 8.38 -8.67 1.72
C LEU A 263 7.29 -7.77 2.34
N THR A 264 6.59 -8.27 3.35
CA THR A 264 5.39 -7.64 3.90
C THR A 264 5.52 -7.44 5.42
N PRO A 265 5.86 -6.22 5.87
CA PRO A 265 5.85 -5.87 7.29
C PRO A 265 4.43 -5.96 7.87
N VAL A 266 4.28 -6.56 9.05
CA VAL A 266 3.00 -6.70 9.75
C VAL A 266 3.17 -6.45 11.23
N GLY A 267 2.31 -5.58 11.78
CA GLY A 267 2.38 -5.19 13.18
C GLY A 267 3.71 -4.49 13.51
N LEU A 268 4.19 -4.69 14.74
CA LEU A 268 5.36 -3.97 15.25
C LEU A 268 6.71 -4.66 14.98
N ASP A 269 6.70 -5.92 14.55
CA ASP A 269 7.92 -6.74 14.61
C ASP A 269 8.01 -7.89 13.62
N ARG A 270 7.00 -8.11 12.76
CA ARG A 270 7.00 -9.23 11.82
C ARG A 270 7.23 -8.79 10.39
N LEU A 271 7.95 -9.63 9.65
CA LEU A 271 8.10 -9.57 8.22
C LEU A 271 7.65 -10.91 7.65
N PHE A 272 6.58 -10.91 6.86
CA PHE A 272 6.17 -12.05 6.06
C PHE A 272 6.81 -11.96 4.69
N PHE A 273 7.07 -13.11 4.08
CA PHE A 273 7.60 -13.18 2.73
C PHE A 273 7.34 -14.56 2.13
N LEU A 274 7.43 -14.64 0.82
CA LEU A 274 7.24 -15.88 0.07
C LEU A 274 8.58 -16.39 -0.43
N VAL A 275 8.72 -17.72 -0.43
CA VAL A 275 9.93 -18.40 -0.90
C VAL A 275 9.51 -19.53 -1.84
N ASP A 276 9.90 -19.43 -3.12
CA ASP A 276 9.89 -20.55 -4.06
C ASP A 276 11.28 -21.19 -4.09
N GLY A 277 11.33 -22.52 -3.94
CA GLY A 277 12.54 -23.33 -4.02
C GLY A 277 12.99 -23.68 -5.46
N GLY A 278 12.31 -23.15 -6.47
CA GLY A 278 12.50 -23.43 -7.89
C GLY A 278 11.50 -24.45 -8.46
N LEU A 279 10.33 -24.58 -7.83
CA LEU A 279 9.29 -25.54 -8.20
C LEU A 279 8.03 -24.88 -8.78
N GLY A 280 7.95 -23.54 -8.80
CA GLY A 280 6.73 -22.84 -9.23
C GLY A 280 5.65 -22.81 -8.15
N GLU A 281 6.00 -23.13 -6.90
CA GLU A 281 5.11 -23.09 -5.72
C GLU A 281 5.82 -22.36 -4.57
N ALA A 282 5.08 -21.77 -3.63
CA ALA A 282 5.66 -20.94 -2.60
C ALA A 282 5.31 -21.35 -1.17
N ASP A 283 6.32 -21.25 -0.31
CA ASP A 283 6.16 -21.30 1.13
C ASP A 283 5.94 -19.88 1.68
N LEU A 284 4.97 -19.73 2.57
CA LEU A 284 4.88 -18.55 3.43
C LEU A 284 5.87 -18.67 4.58
N TRP A 285 6.74 -17.68 4.71
CA TRP A 285 7.70 -17.53 5.79
C TRP A 285 7.37 -16.32 6.68
N VAL A 286 7.90 -16.34 7.89
CA VAL A 286 7.83 -15.19 8.81
C VAL A 286 9.16 -15.00 9.52
N SER A 287 9.54 -13.74 9.73
CA SER A 287 10.60 -13.34 10.66
C SER A 287 10.05 -12.48 11.79
N TRP A 288 10.47 -12.73 13.03
CA TRP A 288 10.16 -11.93 14.22
C TRP A 288 11.32 -11.01 14.62
N GLY A 289 11.98 -10.41 13.62
CA GLY A 289 13.00 -9.39 13.83
C GLY A 289 14.42 -9.90 14.16
N LEU A 290 14.64 -11.21 14.23
CA LEU A 290 15.94 -11.83 14.46
C LEU A 290 16.17 -13.01 13.50
N PRO A 291 17.41 -13.29 13.05
CA PRO A 291 17.69 -14.41 12.15
C PRO A 291 17.22 -15.78 12.67
N LEU A 292 17.37 -16.04 13.98
CA LEU A 292 16.94 -17.30 14.61
C LEU A 292 15.41 -17.43 14.74
N LEU A 293 14.67 -16.33 14.53
CA LEU A 293 13.21 -16.29 14.55
C LEU A 293 12.65 -16.08 13.14
N THR A 294 13.39 -16.56 12.13
CA THR A 294 12.97 -16.61 10.73
C THR A 294 12.75 -18.07 10.33
N PHE A 295 11.51 -18.44 10.01
CA PHE A 295 11.15 -19.84 9.74
C PHE A 295 9.94 -19.96 8.80
N PRO A 296 9.80 -21.09 8.08
CA PRO A 296 8.63 -21.34 7.23
C PRO A 296 7.40 -21.60 8.09
N LEU A 297 6.25 -21.11 7.64
CA LEU A 297 4.95 -21.38 8.25
C LEU A 297 4.19 -22.46 7.50
N ARG A 298 4.07 -22.32 6.19
CA ARG A 298 3.20 -23.19 5.42
C ARG A 298 3.55 -23.17 3.94
N HIS A 299 3.55 -24.36 3.34
CA HIS A 299 3.62 -24.56 1.91
C HIS A 299 2.24 -24.41 1.26
N PHE A 300 2.18 -23.72 0.13
CA PHE A 300 0.98 -23.56 -0.69
C PHE A 300 1.23 -24.10 -2.11
N PRO A 301 0.51 -25.16 -2.52
CA PRO A 301 0.61 -25.68 -3.88
C PRO A 301 -0.16 -24.81 -4.87
N GLY A 302 0.15 -24.96 -6.16
CA GLY A 302 -0.47 -24.18 -7.24
C GLY A 302 0.09 -22.77 -7.38
N ASP A 303 -0.76 -21.82 -7.77
CA ASP A 303 -0.35 -20.43 -7.94
C ASP A 303 0.16 -19.83 -6.63
N TYR A 304 1.08 -18.87 -6.76
CA TYR A 304 1.67 -18.24 -5.59
C TYR A 304 0.62 -17.54 -4.74
N PRO A 305 0.77 -17.56 -3.41
CA PRO A 305 0.01 -16.66 -2.57
C PRO A 305 0.17 -15.22 -3.05
N SER A 306 -0.95 -14.53 -3.27
CA SER A 306 -0.94 -13.19 -3.86
C SER A 306 -1.46 -12.14 -2.89
N GLU A 307 -1.03 -10.88 -3.12
CA GLU A 307 -1.52 -9.69 -2.43
C GLU A 307 -1.42 -9.78 -0.89
N LEU A 308 -0.25 -10.14 -0.35
CA LEU A 308 -0.02 -10.14 1.10
C LEU A 308 -0.34 -8.76 1.70
N THR A 309 -1.51 -8.67 2.33
CA THR A 309 -2.11 -7.42 2.79
C THR A 309 -2.19 -7.42 4.31
N PRO A 310 -1.45 -6.53 4.99
CA PRO A 310 -1.56 -6.37 6.43
C PRO A 310 -2.94 -5.86 6.84
N MET A 311 -3.56 -6.50 7.83
CA MET A 311 -4.71 -5.96 8.54
C MET A 311 -4.60 -6.29 10.03
N GLY A 312 -4.49 -5.25 10.86
CA GLY A 312 -4.22 -5.40 12.28
C GLY A 312 -2.90 -6.13 12.53
N ASN A 313 -2.96 -7.27 13.21
CA ASN A 313 -1.79 -8.06 13.57
C ASN A 313 -1.57 -9.29 12.66
N ALA A 314 -2.25 -9.36 11.52
CA ALA A 314 -2.18 -10.50 10.60
C ALA A 314 -1.95 -10.03 9.15
N VAL A 315 -1.43 -10.93 8.32
CA VAL A 315 -1.42 -10.80 6.86
C VAL A 315 -2.58 -11.61 6.28
N TYR A 316 -3.22 -11.07 5.25
CA TYR A 316 -4.26 -11.71 4.46
C TYR A 316 -3.79 -11.84 3.01
N PHE A 317 -4.14 -12.92 2.35
CA PHE A 317 -3.67 -13.22 0.99
C PHE A 317 -4.58 -14.25 0.33
N MET A 318 -4.60 -14.29 -0.99
CA MET A 318 -5.21 -15.39 -1.74
C MET A 318 -4.22 -16.55 -1.78
N ALA A 319 -4.66 -17.79 -1.59
CA ALA A 319 -3.83 -18.97 -1.83
C ALA A 319 -4.65 -20.23 -2.15
N GLY A 320 -4.02 -21.17 -2.87
CA GLY A 320 -4.58 -22.47 -3.24
C GLY A 320 -5.19 -22.52 -4.64
N ALA A 321 -5.05 -21.46 -5.43
CA ALA A 321 -5.48 -21.43 -6.83
C ALA A 321 -4.63 -22.37 -7.69
N GLU A 322 -5.17 -22.82 -8.81
CA GLU A 322 -4.39 -23.58 -9.80
C GLU A 322 -3.33 -22.66 -10.44
N GLY A 323 -2.11 -23.18 -10.57
CA GLY A 323 -0.99 -22.44 -11.13
C GLY A 323 -1.16 -22.14 -12.61
N PHE A 324 -0.60 -21.01 -13.05
CA PHE A 324 -0.68 -20.58 -14.44
C PHE A 324 -0.03 -21.59 -15.42
N PHE A 325 1.00 -22.32 -14.98
CA PHE A 325 1.67 -23.33 -15.80
C PHE A 325 1.14 -24.76 -15.55
N GLY A 326 -0.01 -24.89 -14.88
CA GLY A 326 -0.69 -26.15 -14.62
C GLY A 326 -0.26 -26.84 -13.32
N GLU A 327 0.39 -26.12 -12.41
CA GLU A 327 0.65 -26.59 -11.06
C GLU A 327 -0.68 -26.85 -10.32
N PRO A 328 -0.91 -28.06 -9.80
CA PRO A 328 -2.18 -28.38 -9.16
C PRO A 328 -2.36 -27.57 -7.87
N GLY A 329 -3.42 -26.75 -7.82
CA GLY A 329 -3.84 -26.05 -6.61
C GLY A 329 -4.52 -26.95 -5.57
N ASP A 330 -5.23 -26.36 -4.61
CA ASP A 330 -6.00 -27.12 -3.62
C ASP A 330 -7.24 -27.75 -4.27
N HIS A 331 -7.17 -29.06 -4.55
CA HIS A 331 -8.29 -29.80 -5.17
C HIS A 331 -9.58 -29.88 -4.36
N ARG A 332 -9.57 -29.47 -3.09
CA ARG A 332 -10.78 -29.47 -2.24
C ARG A 332 -11.45 -28.12 -2.19
N PHE A 333 -10.68 -27.04 -2.22
CA PHE A 333 -11.17 -25.70 -1.90
C PHE A 333 -10.77 -24.62 -2.91
N GLY A 334 -9.88 -24.91 -3.85
CA GLY A 334 -9.38 -23.92 -4.80
C GLY A 334 -8.70 -22.73 -4.12
N GLY A 335 -8.58 -21.63 -4.87
CA GLY A 335 -8.02 -20.39 -4.37
C GLY A 335 -9.00 -19.63 -3.50
N GLU A 336 -8.62 -19.39 -2.24
CA GLU A 336 -9.49 -18.80 -1.23
C GLU A 336 -8.75 -17.75 -0.39
N LEU A 337 -9.48 -17.01 0.46
CA LEU A 337 -8.87 -16.04 1.36
C LEU A 337 -8.23 -16.74 2.55
N TRP A 338 -6.93 -16.56 2.72
CA TRP A 338 -6.16 -17.01 3.86
C TRP A 338 -5.74 -15.86 4.75
N LYS A 339 -5.42 -16.18 6.00
CA LYS A 339 -4.76 -15.25 6.91
C LYS A 339 -3.66 -15.96 7.70
N SER A 340 -2.69 -15.17 8.18
CA SER A 340 -1.67 -15.62 9.13
C SER A 340 -1.33 -14.54 10.15
N ASP A 341 -1.25 -14.92 11.42
CA ASP A 341 -0.73 -14.08 12.50
C ASP A 341 0.76 -14.31 12.78
N GLY A 342 1.43 -15.17 11.99
CA GLY A 342 2.83 -15.56 12.18
C GLY A 342 3.00 -16.88 12.92
N THR A 343 1.90 -17.59 13.22
CA THR A 343 1.93 -18.92 13.85
C THR A 343 1.33 -19.98 12.92
N LEU A 344 1.69 -21.25 13.13
CA LEU A 344 1.14 -22.37 12.37
C LEU A 344 -0.39 -22.48 12.50
N LEU A 345 -0.93 -22.27 13.71
CA LEU A 345 -2.38 -22.36 13.97
C LEU A 345 -3.14 -21.13 13.45
N GLY A 346 -2.53 -19.96 13.48
CA GLY A 346 -3.10 -18.74 12.93
C GLY A 346 -3.04 -18.67 11.40
N THR A 347 -2.22 -19.51 10.76
CA THR A 347 -2.11 -19.64 9.30
C THR A 347 -3.21 -20.56 8.76
N ARG A 348 -4.36 -19.98 8.43
CA ARG A 348 -5.57 -20.72 8.05
C ARG A 348 -6.45 -19.96 7.07
N ARG A 349 -7.25 -20.71 6.30
CA ARG A 349 -8.32 -20.16 5.47
C ARG A 349 -9.34 -19.41 6.35
N VAL A 350 -9.79 -18.25 5.88
CA VAL A 350 -10.78 -17.41 6.56
C VAL A 350 -12.18 -18.00 6.39
N LYS A 351 -12.58 -18.22 5.13
CA LYS A 351 -13.84 -18.84 4.72
C LYS A 351 -13.60 -19.54 3.38
N ASP A 352 -14.35 -20.61 3.15
CA ASP A 352 -14.53 -21.24 1.85
C ASP A 352 -15.73 -20.54 1.20
N VAL A 353 -15.47 -19.46 0.44
CA VAL A 353 -16.55 -18.60 -0.08
C VAL A 353 -17.26 -19.28 -1.24
N ASN A 354 -16.51 -19.93 -2.14
CA ASN A 354 -17.06 -20.75 -3.23
C ASN A 354 -16.63 -22.22 -3.05
N PRO A 355 -17.50 -23.05 -2.46
CA PRO A 355 -17.15 -24.43 -2.15
C PRO A 355 -16.74 -25.26 -3.37
N GLY A 356 -15.54 -25.84 -3.30
CA GLY A 356 -15.02 -26.77 -4.31
C GLY A 356 -13.71 -26.28 -4.93
N PRO A 357 -13.19 -27.00 -5.94
CA PRO A 357 -11.85 -26.73 -6.49
C PRO A 357 -11.76 -25.42 -7.28
N ALA A 358 -12.88 -24.80 -7.67
CA ALA A 358 -12.86 -23.51 -8.35
C ALA A 358 -12.40 -22.38 -7.40
N GLY A 359 -12.82 -22.44 -6.13
CA GLY A 359 -12.56 -21.39 -5.15
C GLY A 359 -13.15 -20.04 -5.52
N SER A 360 -12.99 -19.08 -4.62
CA SER A 360 -13.51 -17.71 -4.78
C SER A 360 -12.52 -16.73 -5.41
N LEU A 361 -11.26 -17.15 -5.52
CA LEU A 361 -10.12 -16.39 -6.08
C LEU A 361 -10.07 -14.93 -5.62
N PRO A 362 -9.97 -14.61 -4.32
CA PRO A 362 -9.95 -13.22 -3.85
C PRO A 362 -8.88 -12.36 -4.49
N SER A 363 -9.20 -11.10 -4.80
CA SER A 363 -8.26 -10.13 -5.38
C SER A 363 -8.59 -8.69 -4.95
N GLY A 364 -7.64 -7.77 -5.08
CA GLY A 364 -7.80 -6.37 -4.67
C GLY A 364 -7.95 -6.19 -3.16
N LEU A 365 -7.21 -6.96 -2.36
CA LEU A 365 -7.28 -6.96 -0.90
C LEU A 365 -6.96 -5.57 -0.34
N THR A 366 -7.92 -4.94 0.33
CA THR A 366 -7.80 -3.56 0.84
C THR A 366 -8.29 -3.49 2.27
N ALA A 367 -7.41 -3.13 3.21
CA ALA A 367 -7.77 -2.95 4.62
C ALA A 367 -8.37 -1.54 4.86
N LEU A 368 -9.50 -1.49 5.56
CA LEU A 368 -10.18 -0.27 5.97
C LEU A 368 -10.85 -0.49 7.34
N ASP A 369 -10.48 0.31 8.34
CA ASP A 369 -11.08 0.34 9.68
C ASP A 369 -11.28 -1.04 10.34
N GLY A 370 -10.25 -1.89 10.23
CA GLY A 370 -10.25 -3.24 10.83
C GLY A 370 -11.05 -4.29 10.05
N ARG A 371 -11.48 -3.96 8.83
CA ARG A 371 -12.08 -4.88 7.86
C ARG A 371 -11.24 -4.95 6.60
N LEU A 372 -11.28 -6.10 5.93
CA LEU A 372 -10.65 -6.32 4.63
C LEU A 372 -11.75 -6.36 3.59
N TYR A 373 -11.62 -5.55 2.54
CA TYR A 373 -12.48 -5.52 1.36
C TYR A 373 -11.75 -6.14 0.17
N PHE A 374 -12.46 -6.89 -0.65
CA PHE A 374 -11.86 -7.62 -1.77
C PHE A 374 -12.92 -8.04 -2.80
N ALA A 375 -12.49 -8.31 -4.03
CA ALA A 375 -13.33 -8.93 -5.03
C ALA A 375 -13.26 -10.45 -4.92
N ALA A 376 -14.39 -11.14 -4.96
CA ALA A 376 -14.46 -12.60 -4.94
C ALA A 376 -15.75 -13.11 -5.59
N ASP A 377 -15.73 -14.35 -6.06
CA ASP A 377 -16.88 -15.04 -6.65
C ASP A 377 -17.35 -16.15 -5.68
N ASP A 378 -18.66 -16.22 -5.38
CA ASP A 378 -19.24 -17.29 -4.55
C ASP A 378 -19.92 -18.40 -5.37
N GLY A 379 -19.79 -18.35 -6.70
CA GLY A 379 -20.43 -19.25 -7.65
C GLY A 379 -21.91 -18.95 -7.89
N VAL A 380 -22.47 -17.89 -7.30
CA VAL A 380 -23.89 -17.51 -7.40
C VAL A 380 -24.06 -16.09 -7.93
N HIS A 381 -23.33 -15.12 -7.39
CA HIS A 381 -23.45 -13.69 -7.70
C HIS A 381 -22.33 -13.20 -8.65
N GLY A 382 -21.53 -14.13 -9.19
CA GLY A 382 -20.32 -13.76 -9.91
C GLY A 382 -19.32 -13.02 -9.02
N ARG A 383 -18.34 -12.36 -9.66
CA ARG A 383 -17.28 -11.65 -8.93
C ARG A 383 -17.76 -10.29 -8.44
N GLU A 384 -17.94 -10.17 -7.13
CA GLU A 384 -18.53 -8.99 -6.47
C GLU A 384 -17.67 -8.48 -5.31
N LEU A 385 -18.10 -7.38 -4.67
CA LEU A 385 -17.40 -6.80 -3.52
C LEU A 385 -17.74 -7.56 -2.23
N TRP A 386 -16.73 -8.13 -1.59
CA TRP A 386 -16.82 -8.83 -0.31
C TRP A 386 -16.08 -8.07 0.80
N SER A 387 -16.44 -8.38 2.04
CA SER A 387 -15.72 -7.89 3.21
C SER A 387 -15.54 -8.98 4.27
N THR A 388 -14.49 -8.89 5.07
CA THR A 388 -14.26 -9.76 6.24
C THR A 388 -13.68 -9.01 7.43
N ASP A 389 -14.01 -9.43 8.65
CA ASP A 389 -13.30 -9.08 9.88
C ASP A 389 -12.19 -10.09 10.23
N GLY A 390 -11.93 -11.04 9.33
CA GLY A 390 -11.02 -12.16 9.54
C GLY A 390 -11.64 -13.41 10.14
N THR A 391 -12.96 -13.44 10.35
CA THR A 391 -13.71 -14.63 10.75
C THR A 391 -14.57 -15.14 9.61
N SER A 392 -14.92 -16.43 9.64
CA SER A 392 -15.82 -17.01 8.63
C SER A 392 -17.24 -16.40 8.66
N GLN A 393 -17.73 -16.03 9.85
CA GLN A 393 -19.05 -15.41 10.01
C GLN A 393 -19.05 -13.94 9.54
N GLY A 394 -17.96 -13.21 9.78
CA GLY A 394 -17.80 -11.84 9.34
C GLY A 394 -17.44 -11.68 7.86
N THR A 395 -17.17 -12.78 7.14
CA THR A 395 -16.94 -12.78 5.68
C THR A 395 -18.25 -12.82 4.91
N VAL A 396 -18.64 -11.68 4.34
CA VAL A 396 -19.95 -11.44 3.73
C VAL A 396 -19.83 -10.63 2.44
N LEU A 397 -20.76 -10.87 1.51
CA LEU A 397 -20.99 -10.03 0.34
C LEU A 397 -21.41 -8.63 0.81
N VAL A 398 -20.73 -7.59 0.34
CA VAL A 398 -21.05 -6.19 0.69
C VAL A 398 -22.28 -5.75 -0.07
N GLN A 399 -22.27 -5.96 -1.38
CA GLN A 399 -23.38 -5.67 -2.28
C GLN A 399 -23.19 -6.45 -3.59
N ASP A 400 -24.28 -7.02 -4.09
CA ASP A 400 -24.40 -7.52 -5.46
C ASP A 400 -24.63 -6.32 -6.38
N LEU A 401 -23.55 -5.78 -6.97
CA LEU A 401 -23.62 -4.58 -7.80
C LEU A 401 -24.20 -4.86 -9.19
N GLU A 402 -23.90 -6.02 -9.76
CA GLU A 402 -24.46 -6.51 -11.02
C GLU A 402 -25.25 -7.82 -10.76
N PRO A 403 -26.57 -7.72 -10.56
CA PRO A 403 -27.37 -8.86 -10.16
C PRO A 403 -27.27 -10.07 -11.10
N GLY A 404 -26.90 -11.22 -10.52
CA GLY A 404 -26.82 -12.49 -11.23
C GLY A 404 -25.39 -13.02 -11.34
N PRO A 405 -25.15 -14.04 -12.18
CA PRO A 405 -23.88 -14.78 -12.17
C PRO A 405 -22.72 -14.07 -12.90
N VAL A 406 -22.94 -12.90 -13.50
CA VAL A 406 -21.91 -12.17 -14.26
C VAL A 406 -20.99 -11.41 -13.31
N GLY A 407 -21.56 -10.77 -12.28
CA GLY A 407 -20.85 -9.95 -11.32
C GLY A 407 -20.27 -8.66 -11.89
N SER A 408 -19.91 -7.74 -10.99
CA SER A 408 -19.43 -6.40 -11.34
C SER A 408 -17.91 -6.30 -11.53
N THR A 409 -17.17 -7.36 -11.21
CA THR A 409 -15.71 -7.44 -11.28
C THR A 409 -14.99 -6.23 -10.64
N PRO A 410 -15.16 -5.99 -9.32
CA PRO A 410 -14.48 -4.88 -8.64
C PRO A 410 -12.95 -4.95 -8.77
N THR A 411 -12.33 -3.83 -9.08
CA THR A 411 -10.87 -3.66 -9.18
C THR A 411 -10.45 -2.27 -8.68
N ALA A 412 -9.14 -2.01 -8.61
CA ALA A 412 -8.57 -0.73 -8.18
C ALA A 412 -9.14 -0.23 -6.85
N LEU A 413 -9.34 -1.14 -5.88
CA LEU A 413 -9.82 -0.79 -4.55
C LEU A 413 -8.79 0.10 -3.86
N ALA A 414 -9.27 1.13 -3.15
CA ALA A 414 -8.44 2.01 -2.35
C ALA A 414 -9.19 2.49 -1.10
N ALA A 415 -8.51 2.52 0.03
CA ALA A 415 -9.05 3.01 1.28
C ALA A 415 -8.43 4.37 1.64
N THR A 416 -9.25 5.36 1.97
CA THR A 416 -8.78 6.65 2.48
C THR A 416 -9.80 7.30 3.41
N ASP A 417 -9.34 7.73 4.59
CA ASP A 417 -10.13 8.46 5.60
C ASP A 417 -11.53 7.89 5.88
N GLY A 418 -11.62 6.57 6.07
CA GLY A 418 -12.88 5.89 6.40
C GLY A 418 -13.75 5.52 5.18
N TRP A 419 -13.27 5.75 3.96
CA TRP A 419 -14.00 5.46 2.74
C TRP A 419 -13.24 4.49 1.84
N LEU A 420 -13.99 3.61 1.18
CA LEU A 420 -13.53 2.73 0.12
C LEU A 420 -13.90 3.33 -1.23
N PHE A 421 -12.95 3.37 -2.15
CA PHE A 421 -13.14 3.66 -3.57
C PHE A 421 -12.80 2.43 -4.40
N LEU A 422 -13.48 2.25 -5.53
CA LEU A 422 -13.29 1.10 -6.40
C LEU A 422 -13.75 1.38 -7.83
N SER A 423 -13.31 0.52 -8.74
CA SER A 423 -13.73 0.46 -10.14
C SER A 423 -14.58 -0.79 -10.34
N ALA A 424 -15.80 -0.65 -10.85
CA ALA A 424 -16.70 -1.80 -11.07
C ALA A 424 -17.58 -1.57 -12.29
N ALA A 425 -17.94 -2.67 -12.96
CA ALA A 425 -18.71 -2.67 -14.19
C ALA A 425 -20.15 -3.14 -13.96
N THR A 426 -21.12 -2.46 -14.56
CA THR A 426 -22.49 -2.95 -14.65
C THR A 426 -22.98 -2.89 -16.09
N ALA A 427 -24.00 -3.66 -16.44
CA ALA A 427 -24.56 -3.66 -17.79
C ALA A 427 -25.10 -2.27 -18.20
N GLU A 428 -25.58 -1.49 -17.23
CA GLU A 428 -26.16 -0.16 -17.48
C GLU A 428 -25.12 0.97 -17.58
N ARG A 429 -23.92 0.80 -17.02
CA ARG A 429 -22.94 1.89 -16.85
C ARG A 429 -21.55 1.58 -17.42
N GLY A 430 -21.27 0.34 -17.81
CA GLY A 430 -19.89 -0.06 -18.08
C GLY A 430 -19.04 0.06 -16.82
N ARG A 431 -17.70 0.06 -16.97
CA ARG A 431 -16.76 0.18 -15.85
C ARG A 431 -16.62 1.63 -15.41
N GLU A 432 -17.10 1.94 -14.21
CA GLU A 432 -17.13 3.29 -13.64
C GLU A 432 -16.61 3.31 -12.19
N ALA A 433 -16.50 4.51 -11.62
CA ALA A 433 -15.97 4.73 -10.27
C ALA A 433 -17.10 4.60 -9.24
N TRP A 434 -16.81 3.95 -8.12
CA TRP A 434 -17.75 3.77 -7.01
C TRP A 434 -17.07 4.06 -5.68
N TYR A 435 -17.87 4.31 -4.66
CA TYR A 435 -17.40 4.53 -3.31
C TYR A 435 -18.37 4.00 -2.26
N SER A 436 -17.87 3.72 -1.06
CA SER A 436 -18.65 3.23 0.09
C SER A 436 -18.00 3.69 1.39
N ASP A 437 -18.82 3.91 2.42
CA ASP A 437 -18.37 4.11 3.81
C ASP A 437 -18.17 2.78 4.55
N GLY A 438 -18.25 1.65 3.83
CA GLY A 438 -18.12 0.32 4.39
C GLY A 438 -19.43 -0.25 4.96
N THR A 439 -20.52 0.52 4.98
CA THR A 439 -21.85 0.02 5.39
C THR A 439 -22.36 -1.01 4.36
N PRO A 440 -22.77 -2.22 4.79
CA PRO A 440 -23.33 -3.22 3.88
C PRO A 440 -24.51 -2.68 3.05
N GLY A 441 -24.51 -2.97 1.75
CA GLY A 441 -25.53 -2.49 0.81
C GLY A 441 -25.48 -1.00 0.47
N ARG A 442 -24.41 -0.28 0.87
CA ARG A 442 -24.22 1.14 0.55
C ARG A 442 -22.96 1.38 -0.28
N VAL A 443 -22.96 0.85 -1.49
CA VAL A 443 -21.98 1.21 -2.53
C VAL A 443 -22.67 2.14 -3.53
N GLN A 444 -22.04 3.28 -3.82
CA GLN A 444 -22.60 4.33 -4.66
C GLN A 444 -21.68 4.60 -5.85
N SER A 445 -22.23 4.68 -7.07
CA SER A 445 -21.43 5.11 -8.23
C SER A 445 -21.20 6.61 -8.21
N LEU A 446 -20.08 7.06 -8.75
CA LEU A 446 -19.95 8.42 -9.24
C LEU A 446 -20.85 8.61 -10.47
N ARG A 447 -21.03 9.87 -10.85
CA ARG A 447 -21.67 10.23 -12.10
C ARG A 447 -20.80 9.70 -13.24
N ASP A 448 -21.45 9.08 -14.22
CA ASP A 448 -20.77 8.45 -15.35
C ASP A 448 -19.86 9.44 -16.06
N ILE A 449 -18.60 9.03 -16.24
CA ILE A 449 -17.59 9.76 -17.00
C ILE A 449 -17.64 9.33 -18.47
N ALA A 450 -17.91 8.05 -18.74
CA ALA A 450 -18.06 7.51 -20.08
C ALA A 450 -19.42 6.79 -20.25
N PRO A 451 -19.93 6.68 -21.48
CA PRO A 451 -21.04 5.78 -21.80
C PRO A 451 -20.73 4.32 -21.50
N ALA A 452 -21.77 3.52 -21.28
CA ALA A 452 -21.64 2.14 -20.79
C ALA A 452 -20.85 1.21 -21.71
N GLU A 453 -20.98 1.37 -23.02
CA GLU A 453 -20.28 0.58 -24.02
C GLU A 453 -18.77 0.85 -24.06
N LEU A 454 -18.30 1.94 -23.45
CA LEU A 454 -16.89 2.30 -23.35
C LEU A 454 -16.36 2.10 -21.92
N GLY A 455 -17.08 2.61 -20.92
CA GLY A 455 -16.60 2.69 -19.54
C GLY A 455 -15.42 3.65 -19.36
N SER A 456 -15.24 4.18 -18.15
CA SER A 456 -14.18 5.13 -17.81
C SER A 456 -12.94 4.49 -17.19
N ASN A 457 -12.99 3.19 -16.87
CA ASN A 457 -11.87 2.39 -16.34
C ASN A 457 -11.06 3.08 -15.21
N PRO A 458 -11.72 3.58 -14.14
CA PRO A 458 -11.05 4.42 -13.17
C PRO A 458 -10.04 3.63 -12.33
N ARG A 459 -8.94 4.27 -11.95
CA ARG A 459 -7.84 3.67 -11.19
C ARG A 459 -7.05 4.69 -10.38
N GLY A 460 -6.24 4.19 -9.44
CA GLY A 460 -5.27 5.02 -8.71
C GLY A 460 -5.90 6.01 -7.73
N PHE A 461 -7.03 5.67 -7.10
CA PHE A 461 -7.69 6.54 -6.14
C PHE A 461 -6.75 6.93 -4.98
N VAL A 462 -6.52 8.23 -4.80
CA VAL A 462 -5.64 8.73 -3.76
C VAL A 462 -6.14 10.06 -3.21
N ARG A 463 -6.08 10.23 -1.90
CA ARG A 463 -6.44 11.50 -1.28
C ARG A 463 -5.27 12.47 -1.32
N SER A 464 -5.55 13.71 -1.73
CA SER A 464 -4.69 14.86 -1.44
C SER A 464 -5.52 16.10 -1.14
N GLY A 465 -5.19 16.80 -0.06
CA GLY A 465 -5.93 17.99 0.37
C GLY A 465 -7.45 17.75 0.52
N GLY A 466 -8.22 18.56 -0.22
CA GLY A 466 -9.68 18.55 -0.22
C GLY A 466 -10.31 17.62 -1.26
N TYR A 467 -9.54 16.69 -1.86
CA TYR A 467 -10.00 15.87 -2.97
C TYR A 467 -9.53 14.42 -2.86
N VAL A 468 -10.28 13.53 -3.50
CA VAL A 468 -9.79 12.21 -3.92
C VAL A 468 -9.56 12.26 -5.42
N PHE A 469 -8.31 12.04 -5.82
CA PHE A 469 -7.88 12.01 -7.20
C PHE A 469 -7.89 10.59 -7.73
N PHE A 470 -8.11 10.44 -9.03
CA PHE A 470 -8.01 9.19 -9.73
C PHE A 470 -7.78 9.45 -11.22
N VAL A 471 -7.42 8.42 -11.95
CA VAL A 471 -7.29 8.46 -13.41
C VAL A 471 -8.52 7.81 -14.02
N ALA A 472 -9.09 8.39 -15.08
CA ALA A 472 -10.21 7.80 -15.82
C ALA A 472 -10.24 8.27 -17.28
N THR A 473 -10.80 7.44 -18.15
CA THR A 473 -10.95 7.70 -19.58
C THR A 473 -12.28 8.37 -19.88
N HIS A 474 -12.24 9.47 -20.61
CA HIS A 474 -13.41 10.09 -21.22
C HIS A 474 -13.35 9.92 -22.76
N PRO A 475 -14.46 9.61 -23.45
CA PRO A 475 -14.45 9.27 -24.87
C PRO A 475 -13.78 10.31 -25.78
N ASP A 476 -13.94 11.59 -25.44
CA ASP A 476 -13.42 12.70 -26.25
C ASP A 476 -12.07 13.27 -25.74
N GLN A 477 -11.60 12.85 -24.56
CA GLN A 477 -10.40 13.41 -23.89
C GLN A 477 -9.33 12.34 -23.62
N GLY A 478 -9.59 11.07 -23.92
CA GLY A 478 -8.68 10.00 -23.55
C GLY A 478 -8.57 9.83 -22.03
N GLU A 479 -7.44 9.31 -21.56
CA GLU A 479 -7.18 9.07 -20.14
C GLU A 479 -6.58 10.31 -19.46
N GLU A 480 -7.29 10.86 -18.47
CA GLU A 480 -6.95 12.12 -17.80
C GLU A 480 -7.08 12.02 -16.27
N PRO A 481 -6.52 12.98 -15.50
CA PRO A 481 -6.69 13.02 -14.05
C PRO A 481 -8.05 13.64 -13.69
N TRP A 482 -8.72 13.05 -12.72
CA TRP A 482 -10.02 13.48 -12.19
C TRP A 482 -9.93 13.68 -10.68
N ALA A 483 -10.77 14.56 -10.15
CA ALA A 483 -10.84 14.88 -8.74
C ALA A 483 -12.28 14.90 -8.23
N LEU A 484 -12.57 14.11 -7.20
CA LEU A 484 -13.83 14.18 -6.46
C LEU A 484 -13.62 15.06 -5.21
N PRO A 485 -14.37 16.15 -5.03
CA PRO A 485 -14.24 16.95 -3.81
C PRO A 485 -14.58 16.10 -2.59
N PHE A 486 -13.74 16.18 -1.57
CA PHE A 486 -13.79 15.35 -0.38
C PHE A 486 -13.52 16.19 0.87
N LEU A 487 -14.59 16.67 1.49
CA LEU A 487 -14.54 17.71 2.52
C LEU A 487 -15.37 17.31 3.75
N LEU A 488 -15.22 18.06 4.84
CA LEU A 488 -16.12 17.96 5.99
C LEU A 488 -17.56 18.25 5.55
N MET A 489 -18.53 17.55 6.14
CA MET A 489 -19.96 17.59 5.75
C MET A 489 -20.51 19.00 5.52
N GLY A 490 -20.19 19.95 6.43
CA GLY A 490 -20.66 21.33 6.36
C GLY A 490 -20.00 22.19 5.27
N ARG A 491 -18.96 21.69 4.60
CA ARG A 491 -18.18 22.42 3.58
C ARG A 491 -18.51 22.03 2.15
N CYS A 492 -19.17 20.89 1.91
CA CYS A 492 -19.53 20.47 0.56
C CYS A 492 -20.44 21.47 -0.20
N GLY A 493 -21.17 22.34 0.52
CA GLY A 493 -22.02 23.38 -0.06
C GLY A 493 -21.35 24.75 -0.30
N GLN A 494 -20.09 24.95 0.10
CA GLN A 494 -19.42 26.26 0.01
C GLN A 494 -18.39 26.40 -1.12
N GLY A 495 -18.11 25.32 -1.87
CA GLY A 495 -17.03 25.28 -2.85
C GLY A 495 -15.66 25.26 -2.16
N ALA A 496 -14.77 24.36 -2.59
CA ALA A 496 -13.36 24.44 -2.22
C ALA A 496 -12.78 25.63 -2.99
N GLY A 497 -12.55 26.75 -2.29
CA GLY A 497 -11.95 27.96 -2.84
C GLY A 497 -10.70 28.34 -2.08
#